data_AF-A0A8J3LW11-F1
#
_entry.id   AF-A0A8J3LW11-F1
#
_cell.length_a   1.000
_cell.length_b   1.000
_cell.length_c   1.000
_cell.angle_alpha   90.00
_cell.angle_beta   90.00
_cell.angle_gamma   90.00
#
_symmetry.space_group_name_H-M   'P 1'
#
loop_
_entity.id
_entity.type
_entity.pdbx_description
1 polymer ?
#
loop_
_entity_poly.entity_id
_entity_poly.type
_entity_poly.pdbx_seq_one_letter_code
_entity_poly.pdbx_strand_id
1 'polypeptide(L)' 'MAEETTPALRVLRGTPTAEELAALVGVLLRRSAGPAPAAATRRSRWRASALPGSSLRVGPGAWRASGLPG' A
#
# COMPACT_ATOMS: atom_id res chain seq x y z
N MET A 1 -25.65 16.56 -20.64
CA MET A 1 -24.55 15.66 -21.01
C MET A 1 -24.06 15.08 -19.70
N ALA A 2 -24.44 13.84 -19.38
CA ALA A 2 -23.93 13.19 -18.18
C ALA A 2 -22.44 12.99 -18.38
N GLU A 3 -21.62 13.53 -17.49
CA GLU A 3 -20.21 13.21 -17.45
C GLU A 3 -20.11 11.69 -17.22
N GLU A 4 -19.56 10.95 -18.18
CA GLU A 4 -19.28 9.53 -18.02
C GLU A 4 -18.11 9.36 -17.05
N THR A 5 -18.40 9.50 -15.76
CA THR A 5 -17.47 9.14 -14.69
C THR A 5 -17.31 7.62 -14.71
N THR A 6 -16.09 7.15 -14.95
CA THR A 6 -15.74 5.75 -14.75
C THR A 6 -15.99 5.40 -13.27
N PRO A 7 -16.82 4.39 -12.95
CA PRO A 7 -17.18 4.12 -11.57
C PRO A 7 -15.96 3.65 -10.78
N ALA A 8 -15.72 4.25 -9.61
CA ALA A 8 -14.61 3.90 -8.74
C ALA A 8 -14.68 2.46 -8.18
N LEU A 9 -15.89 1.89 -8.11
CA LEU A 9 -16.17 0.52 -7.69
C LEU A 9 -17.25 -0.09 -8.57
N ARG A 10 -17.09 -1.36 -8.93
CA ARG A 10 -18.09 -2.13 -9.68
C ARG A 10 -18.33 -3.47 -9.03
N VAL A 11 -19.59 -3.77 -8.72
CA VAL A 11 -20.01 -5.10 -8.27
C VAL A 11 -20.16 -5.99 -9.49
N LEU A 12 -19.36 -7.07 -9.56
CA LEU A 12 -19.39 -8.00 -10.70
C LEU A 12 -20.40 -9.14 -10.49
N ARG A 13 -20.71 -9.48 -9.24
CA ARG A 13 -21.61 -10.58 -8.88
C ARG A 13 -22.32 -10.30 -7.55
N GLY A 14 -23.56 -10.80 -7.43
CA GLY A 14 -24.39 -10.62 -6.25
C GLY A 14 -25.04 -9.22 -6.18
N THR A 15 -25.99 -9.09 -5.25
CA THR A 15 -26.67 -7.83 -4.95
C THR A 15 -26.44 -7.53 -3.46
N PRO A 16 -25.43 -6.72 -3.11
CA PRO A 16 -25.15 -6.43 -1.71
C PRO A 16 -26.34 -5.72 -1.07
N THR A 17 -26.57 -5.99 0.21
CA THR A 17 -27.58 -5.23 0.97
C THR A 17 -27.10 -3.80 1.21
N ALA A 18 -28.01 -2.92 1.63
CA ALA A 18 -27.67 -1.54 1.96
C ALA A 18 -26.63 -1.47 3.09
N GLU A 19 -26.74 -2.36 4.07
CA GLU A 19 -25.83 -2.46 5.21
C GLU A 19 -24.43 -2.89 4.78
N GLU A 20 -24.31 -3.88 3.89
CA GLU A 20 -23.02 -4.35 3.38
C GLU A 20 -22.31 -3.26 2.57
N LEU A 21 -23.07 -2.54 1.73
CA LEU A 21 -22.54 -1.44 0.95
C LEU A 21 -22.09 -0.28 1.86
N ALA A 22 -22.89 0.07 2.88
CA ALA A 22 -22.53 1.08 3.87
C ALA A 22 -21.26 0.70 4.66
N ALA A 23 -21.13 -0.56 5.05
CA ALA A 23 -19.95 -1.07 5.73
C ALA A 23 -18.69 -0.95 4.85
N LEU A 24 -18.78 -1.33 3.58
CA LEU A 24 -17.67 -1.20 2.62
C LEU A 24 -17.25 0.27 2.46
N VAL A 25 -18.22 1.17 2.23
CA VAL A 25 -17.94 2.61 2.09
C VAL A 25 -17.29 3.16 3.35
N GLY A 26 -17.81 2.81 4.54
CA GLY A 26 -17.24 3.24 5.82
C GLY A 26 -15.79 2.82 6.01
N VAL A 27 -15.43 1.59 5.63
CA VAL A 27 -14.04 1.10 5.68
C VAL A 27 -13.14 1.89 4.72
N LEU A 28 -13.61 2.15 3.50
CA LEU A 28 -12.83 2.88 2.49
C LEU A 28 -12.56 4.33 2.90
N LEU A 29 -13.59 5.01 3.43
CA LEU A 29 -13.44 6.38 3.94
C LEU A 29 -12.46 6.41 5.11
N ARG A 30 -12.56 5.47 6.06
CA ARG A 30 -11.63 5.39 7.20
C ARG A 30 -10.19 5.12 6.76
N ARG A 31 -9.98 4.28 5.75
CA ARG A 31 -8.64 4.02 5.19
C ARG A 31 -8.06 5.24 4.49
N SER A 32 -8.89 5.98 3.75
CA SER A 32 -8.48 7.17 3.00
C SER A 32 -8.01 8.31 3.90
N ALA A 33 -8.51 8.37 5.14
CA ALA A 33 -8.13 9.40 6.12
C ALA A 33 -6.63 9.37 6.46
N GLY A 34 -5.94 8.23 6.25
CA GLY A 34 -4.50 8.05 6.47
C GLY A 34 -4.07 8.27 7.94
N PRO A 35 -3.22 7.43 8.52
CA PRO A 35 -2.53 7.85 9.74
C PRO A 35 -1.71 9.12 9.43
N ALA A 36 -1.57 10.02 10.41
CA ALA A 36 -0.60 11.10 10.34
C ALA A 36 0.75 10.56 9.84
N PRO A 37 1.49 11.30 8.98
CA PRO A 37 2.69 10.78 8.34
C PRO A 37 3.60 10.18 9.40
N ALA A 38 3.73 8.85 9.38
CA ALA A 38 4.63 8.14 10.26
C ALA A 38 6.04 8.64 9.97
N ALA A 39 6.86 8.80 11.01
CA ALA A 39 8.27 9.10 10.83
C ALA A 39 8.84 8.14 9.78
N ALA A 40 9.56 8.67 8.79
CA ALA A 40 10.05 7.88 7.67
C ALA A 40 10.84 6.69 8.21
N THR A 41 10.25 5.49 8.12
CA THR A 41 10.94 4.28 8.57
C THR A 41 12.11 4.06 7.62
N ARG A 42 13.31 3.87 8.16
CA ARG A 42 14.46 3.56 7.32
C ARG A 42 14.14 2.29 6.55
N ARG A 43 14.14 2.41 5.21
CA ARG A 43 13.87 1.29 4.31
C ARG A 43 14.91 0.20 4.57
N SER A 44 14.48 -1.05 4.59
CA SER A 44 15.40 -2.17 4.65
C SER A 44 16.37 -2.13 3.47
N ARG A 45 17.58 -2.64 3.67
CA ARG A 45 18.58 -2.69 2.59
C ARG A 45 18.11 -3.54 1.41
N TRP A 46 17.28 -4.56 1.67
CA TRP A 46 16.60 -5.32 0.62
C TRP A 46 15.67 -4.48 -0.26
N ARG A 47 14.87 -3.58 0.34
CA ARG A 47 13.98 -2.71 -0.44
C ARG A 47 14.78 -1.65 -1.21
N ALA A 48 15.87 -1.16 -0.62
CA ALA A 48 16.77 -0.21 -1.27
C ALA A 48 17.51 -0.82 -2.47
N SER A 49 17.81 -2.13 -2.43
CA SER A 49 18.53 -2.80 -3.51
C SER A 49 17.73 -2.95 -4.81
N ALA A 50 16.41 -2.82 -4.74
CA ALA A 50 15.54 -2.87 -5.92
C ALA A 50 15.54 -1.56 -6.74
N LEU A 51 16.22 -0.51 -6.28
CA LEU A 51 16.32 0.76 -7.00
C LEU A 51 17.39 0.67 -8.10
N PRO A 52 17.14 1.27 -9.28
CA PRO A 52 18.14 1.38 -10.33
C PRO A 52 19.43 2.05 -9.83
N GLY A 53 20.57 1.46 -10.12
CA GLY A 53 21.88 1.99 -9.71
C GLY A 53 22.26 1.75 -8.24
N SER A 54 21.51 0.94 -7.49
CA SER A 54 21.92 0.62 -6.12
C SER A 54 23.18 -0.26 -6.09
N SER A 55 24.14 0.10 -5.22
CA SER A 55 25.33 -0.72 -4.98
C SER A 55 25.01 -1.86 -4.00
N LEU A 56 25.23 -3.11 -4.40
CA LEU A 56 25.11 -4.26 -3.51
C LEU A 56 26.39 -4.41 -2.67
N ARG A 57 26.25 -4.45 -1.33
CA ARG A 57 27.36 -4.76 -0.44
C ARG A 57 27.45 -6.27 -0.20
N VAL A 58 28.54 -6.87 -0.67
CA VAL A 58 28.86 -8.29 -0.44
C VAL A 58 29.82 -8.38 0.75
N GLY A 59 29.59 -9.34 1.64
CA GLY A 59 30.47 -9.60 2.78
C GLY A 59 29.80 -10.40 3.89
N PRO A 60 30.56 -10.83 4.91
CA PRO A 60 30.01 -11.54 6.07
C PRO A 60 28.86 -10.76 6.72
N GLY A 61 27.74 -11.42 6.97
CA GLY A 61 26.57 -10.81 7.59
C GLY A 61 25.71 -9.91 6.68
N ALA A 62 26.10 -9.69 5.41
CA ALA A 62 25.33 -8.87 4.48
C ALA A 62 23.88 -9.35 4.32
N TRP A 63 23.66 -10.67 4.24
CA TRP A 63 22.32 -11.26 4.13
C TRP A 63 21.46 -10.99 5.37
N ARG A 64 22.02 -11.14 6.57
CA ARG A 64 21.31 -10.82 7.83
C ARG A 64 20.97 -9.32 7.91
N ALA A 65 21.88 -8.46 7.46
CA ALA A 65 21.67 -7.02 7.45
C ALA A 65 20.64 -6.54 6.41
N SER A 66 20.29 -7.36 5.41
CA SER A 66 19.28 -7.01 4.40
C SER A 66 17.87 -6.86 4.98
N GLY A 67 17.55 -7.62 6.04
CA GLY A 67 16.25 -7.61 6.71
C GLY A 67 16.12 -6.61 7.86
N LEU A 68 17.23 -6.03 8.32
CA LEU A 68 17.22 -5.04 9.39
C LEU A 68 16.94 -3.63 8.83
N PRO A 69 16.25 -2.76 9.59
CA PRO A 69 16.25 -1.34 9.28
C PRO A 69 17.68 -0.81 9.28
N GLY A 70 17.99 0.03 8.29
CA GLY A 70 19.32 0.61 8.13
C GLY A 70 19.70 1.59 9.22
#